data_AF-A0A935W5Z9-F1
#
_entry.id   AF-A0A935W5Z9-F1
#
_cell.length_a   1.000
_cell.length_b   1.000
_cell.length_c   1.000
_cell.angle_alpha   90.00
_cell.angle_beta   90.00
_cell.angle_gamma   90.00
#
_symmetry.space_group_name_H-M   'P 1'
#
loop_
_entity.id
_entity.type
_entity.pdbx_description
1 polymer ?
#
loop_
_entity_poly.entity_id
_entity_poly.type
_entity_poly.pdbx_seq_one_letter_code
_entity_poly.pdbx_strand_id
1 'polypeptide(L)'
;MSISKRYLKSKKICKVTFKIPAEIGVNYKRANILGSFNNWDYNSHRMKKLVKDGSFSIVIDLEVGKEYEFKYYLDNSTWLNEKDADSQIATQFGDSSNSIVKV
;
A
#
# COMPACT_ATOMS: atom_id res chain seq x y z
N MET A 1 10.69 0.11 2.05
CA MET A 1 9.32 0.11 2.58
C MET A 1 9.07 -1.33 3.03
N SER A 2 7.86 -1.83 3.24
CA SER A 2 7.72 -3.29 3.45
C SER A 2 6.28 -3.74 3.31
N ILE A 3 6.09 -4.91 2.69
CA ILE A 3 4.84 -5.66 2.69
C ILE A 3 5.03 -6.95 3.50
N SER A 4 4.09 -7.24 4.39
CA SER A 4 4.00 -8.55 5.03
C SER A 4 2.64 -9.20 4.80
N LYS A 5 2.64 -10.51 4.55
CA LYS A 5 1.44 -11.27 4.17
C LYS A 5 1.15 -12.34 5.21
N ARG A 6 -0.09 -12.40 5.70
CA ARG A 6 -0.57 -13.44 6.62
C ARG A 6 -1.84 -14.07 6.09
N TYR A 7 -1.69 -15.29 5.56
CA TYR A 7 -2.79 -16.09 5.05
C TYR A 7 -3.66 -16.67 6.17
N LEU A 8 -4.95 -16.42 6.13
CA LEU A 8 -5.91 -16.99 7.07
C LEU A 8 -6.46 -18.30 6.51
N LYS A 9 -5.90 -19.46 6.85
CA LYS A 9 -6.28 -20.75 6.24
C LYS A 9 -7.79 -21.07 6.24
N SER A 10 -8.56 -20.52 7.18
CA SER A 10 -10.02 -20.74 7.30
C SER A 10 -10.87 -19.84 6.41
N LYS A 11 -10.33 -18.77 5.83
CA LYS A 11 -11.03 -17.81 4.98
C LYS A 11 -10.18 -17.60 3.73
N LYS A 12 -10.73 -17.45 2.53
CA LYS A 12 -9.91 -17.18 1.31
C LYS A 12 -9.34 -15.74 1.31
N ILE A 13 -8.71 -15.34 2.41
CA ILE A 13 -8.29 -13.99 2.76
C ILE A 13 -6.84 -14.04 3.26
N CYS A 14 -6.03 -13.09 2.79
CA CYS A 14 -4.73 -12.77 3.33
C CYS A 14 -4.77 -11.38 3.96
N LYS A 15 -4.30 -11.28 5.20
CA LYS A 15 -4.05 -9.98 5.83
C LYS A 15 -2.71 -9.46 5.34
N VAL A 16 -2.73 -8.40 4.55
CA VAL A 16 -1.54 -7.74 4.02
C VAL A 16 -1.28 -6.48 4.83
N THR A 17 -0.11 -6.40 5.44
CA THR A 17 0.35 -5.20 6.14
C THR A 17 1.25 -4.41 5.20
N PHE A 18 0.89 -3.16 4.97
CA PHE A 18 1.69 -2.19 4.24
C PHE A 18 2.35 -1.24 5.24
N LYS A 19 3.63 -0.93 5.02
CA LYS A 19 4.39 -0.03 5.89
C LYS A 19 5.27 0.94 5.11
N ILE A 20 5.14 2.21 5.45
CA ILE A 20 6.08 3.26 5.04
C ILE A 20 7.07 3.48 6.20
N PRO A 21 8.37 3.29 5.98
CA PRO A 21 9.38 3.35 7.03
C PRO A 21 9.52 4.77 7.57
N ALA A 22 10.05 4.89 8.79
CA ALA A 22 10.23 6.17 9.47
C ALA A 22 11.02 7.18 8.63
N GLU A 23 12.10 6.73 7.97
CA GLU A 23 12.95 7.55 7.09
C GLU A 23 12.17 8.35 6.03
N ILE A 24 11.04 7.81 5.55
CA ILE A 24 10.12 8.50 4.64
C ILE A 24 9.01 9.17 5.45
N GLY A 25 8.36 8.42 6.35
CA GLY A 25 7.13 8.83 7.03
C GLY A 25 7.27 10.06 7.94
N VAL A 26 8.46 10.35 8.47
CA VAL A 26 8.69 11.55 9.28
C VAL A 26 8.44 12.84 8.48
N ASN A 27 8.68 12.82 7.16
CA ASN A 27 8.53 13.98 6.28
C ASN A 27 7.08 14.29 5.90
N TYR A 28 6.13 13.42 6.24
CA TYR A 28 4.74 13.55 5.81
C TYR A 28 3.76 13.50 6.99
N LYS A 29 2.62 14.18 6.87
CA LYS A 29 1.58 14.22 7.91
C LYS A 29 0.51 13.16 7.70
N ARG A 30 0.24 12.80 6.44
CA ARG A 30 -0.82 11.89 6.02
C ARG A 30 -0.28 10.93 4.97
N ALA A 31 -0.75 9.69 5.06
CA ALA A 31 -0.50 8.66 4.08
C ALA A 31 -1.78 7.86 3.87
N ASN A 32 -2.11 7.62 2.60
CA ASN A 32 -3.18 6.74 2.17
C ASN A 32 -2.58 5.69 1.22
N ILE A 33 -3.19 4.51 1.19
CA ILE A 33 -2.89 3.52 0.16
C ILE A 33 -4.10 3.42 -0.77
N LEU A 34 -3.84 3.58 -2.06
CA LEU A 34 -4.84 3.58 -3.11
C LEU A 34 -4.56 2.39 -4.02
N GLY A 35 -5.58 1.69 -4.45
CA GLY A 35 -5.41 0.55 -5.34
C GLY A 35 -6.72 0.00 -5.88
N SER A 36 -6.63 -1.05 -6.68
CA SER A 36 -7.81 -1.68 -7.27
C SER A 36 -8.78 -2.23 -6.22
N PHE A 37 -8.30 -2.60 -5.02
CA PHE A 37 -9.12 -3.08 -3.90
C PHE A 37 -9.99 -1.99 -3.24
N ASN A 38 -9.72 -0.70 -3.48
CA ASN A 38 -10.51 0.41 -2.97
C ASN A 38 -10.93 1.40 -4.06
N ASN A 39 -10.93 0.96 -5.32
CA ASN A 39 -11.26 1.79 -6.49
C ASN A 39 -10.43 3.09 -6.57
N TRP A 40 -9.19 3.07 -6.09
CA TRP A 40 -8.31 4.24 -6.05
C TRP A 40 -8.88 5.44 -5.27
N ASP A 41 -9.72 5.19 -4.26
CA ASP A 41 -10.36 6.25 -3.46
C ASP A 41 -9.38 6.94 -2.52
N TYR A 42 -9.12 8.22 -2.77
CA TYR A 42 -8.28 9.12 -1.97
C TYR A 42 -8.74 9.29 -0.52
N ASN A 43 -10.02 9.09 -0.24
CA ASN A 43 -10.59 9.26 1.10
C ASN A 43 -10.59 7.96 1.91
N SER A 44 -10.27 6.84 1.26
CA SER A 44 -10.24 5.52 1.88
C SER A 44 -8.85 5.11 2.34
N HIS A 45 -8.79 4.05 3.15
CA HIS A 45 -7.55 3.35 3.53
C HIS A 45 -6.41 4.27 4.00
N ARG A 46 -6.75 5.23 4.86
CA ARG A 46 -5.77 6.09 5.53
C ARG A 46 -4.88 5.26 6.46
N MET A 47 -3.57 5.38 6.28
CA MET A 47 -2.58 4.68 7.10
C MET A 47 -2.43 5.35 8.47
N LYS A 48 -2.21 4.54 9.50
CA LYS A 48 -1.93 5.00 10.86
C LYS A 48 -0.47 5.41 10.97
N LYS A 49 -0.20 6.67 11.33
CA LYS A 49 1.15 7.11 11.73
C LYS A 49 1.46 6.55 13.11
N LEU A 50 2.58 5.83 13.24
CA LEU A 50 3.04 5.28 14.50
C LEU A 50 3.77 6.36 15.29
N VAL A 51 3.31 6.62 16.51
CA VAL A 51 3.84 7.71 17.36
C VAL A 51 5.30 7.48 17.76
N LYS A 52 5.73 6.21 17.84
CA LYS A 52 7.07 5.84 18.30
C LYS A 52 8.18 6.26 17.34
N ASP A 53 7.98 6.10 16.03
CA ASP A 53 9.02 6.27 15.02
C ASP A 53 8.58 7.13 13.82
N GLY A 54 7.32 7.54 13.75
CA GLY A 54 6.78 8.32 12.63
C GLY A 54 6.55 7.50 11.35
N SER A 55 6.70 6.18 11.38
CA SER A 55 6.36 5.30 10.27
C SER A 55 4.84 5.25 10.05
N PHE A 56 4.38 4.88 8.86
CA PHE A 56 2.96 4.64 8.60
C PHE A 56 2.69 3.15 8.41
N SER A 57 1.55 2.66 8.90
CA SER A 57 1.13 1.28 8.69
C SER A 57 -0.38 1.15 8.52
N ILE A 58 -0.80 0.19 7.69
CA ILE A 58 -2.18 -0.25 7.54
C ILE A 58 -2.21 -1.76 7.25
N VAL A 59 -3.28 -2.43 7.69
CA VAL A 59 -3.54 -3.83 7.36
C VAL A 59 -4.81 -3.88 6.50
N ILE A 60 -4.74 -4.57 5.38
CA ILE A 60 -5.84 -4.76 4.43
C ILE A 60 -6.06 -6.26 4.24
N ASP A 61 -7.32 -6.65 4.30
CA ASP A 61 -7.74 -8.03 4.04
C ASP A 61 -8.01 -8.16 2.54
N LEU A 62 -7.18 -8.94 1.83
CA LEU A 62 -7.26 -9.15 0.39
C LEU A 62 -7.62 -10.61 0.09
N GLU A 63 -8.40 -10.85 -0.96
CA GLU A 63 -8.73 -12.21 -1.39
C GLU A 63 -7.50 -12.92 -1.98
N VAL A 64 -7.35 -14.20 -1.63
CA VAL A 64 -6.28 -15.09 -2.12
C VAL A 64 -6.54 -15.54 -3.56
N GLY A 65 -5.47 -15.63 -4.35
CA GLY A 65 -5.49 -15.96 -5.78
C GLY A 65 -5.70 -14.74 -6.69
N LYS A 66 -5.45 -13.52 -6.19
CA LYS A 66 -5.67 -12.27 -6.95
C LYS A 66 -4.44 -11.38 -6.91
N GLU A 67 -4.32 -10.52 -7.91
CA GLU A 67 -3.31 -9.48 -7.99
C GLU A 67 -3.98 -8.12 -7.88
N TYR A 68 -3.37 -7.20 -7.13
CA TYR A 68 -3.90 -5.85 -6.93
C TYR A 68 -2.84 -4.82 -7.25
N GLU A 69 -3.21 -3.85 -8.08
CA GLU A 69 -2.43 -2.64 -8.30
C GLU A 69 -2.63 -1.67 -7.14
N PHE A 70 -1.57 -1.01 -6.71
CA PHE A 70 -1.64 0.00 -5.66
C PHE A 70 -0.48 1.00 -5.71
N LYS A 71 -0.67 2.13 -5.01
CA LYS A 71 0.33 3.15 -4.69
C LYS A 71 0.08 3.79 -3.34
N TYR A 72 1.12 4.36 -2.75
CA TYR A 72 0.99 5.24 -1.60
C TYR A 72 0.78 6.69 -2.06
N TYR A 73 -0.13 7.39 -1.39
CA TYR A 73 -0.41 8.79 -1.62
C TYR A 73 -0.18 9.58 -0.33
N LEU A 74 0.79 10.49 -0.36
CA LEU A 74 1.29 11.22 0.79
C LEU A 74 0.95 12.71 0.68
N ASP A 75 0.48 13.27 1.79
CA ASP A 75 0.11 14.70 1.94
C ASP A 75 -0.64 15.28 0.73
N ASN A 76 -1.53 14.48 0.15
CA ASN A 76 -2.36 14.84 -0.98
C ASN A 76 -1.61 15.39 -2.20
N SER A 77 -0.37 14.95 -2.43
CA SER A 77 0.46 15.49 -3.51
C SER A 77 1.50 14.50 -4.04
N THR A 78 2.04 13.65 -3.17
CA THR A 78 3.18 12.80 -3.52
C THR A 78 2.74 11.36 -3.69
N TRP A 79 3.09 10.76 -4.83
CA TRP A 79 2.88 9.35 -5.10
C TRP A 79 4.16 8.57 -4.89
N LEU A 80 4.09 7.45 -4.16
CA LEU A 80 5.19 6.52 -4.02
C LEU A 80 4.78 5.12 -4.46
N ASN A 81 5.69 4.47 -5.18
CA ASN A 81 5.63 3.04 -5.43
C ASN A 81 6.30 2.27 -4.29
N GLU A 82 5.80 1.07 -4.03
CA GLU A 82 6.41 0.12 -3.13
C GLU A 82 7.62 -0.55 -3.81
N LYS A 83 8.76 -0.52 -3.13
CA LYS A 83 10.02 -1.12 -3.61
C LYS A 83 10.02 -2.64 -3.43
N ASP A 84 9.33 -3.10 -2.40
CA ASP A 84 9.22 -4.52 -2.05
C ASP A 84 7.92 -5.14 -2.59
N ALA A 85 7.39 -4.58 -3.69
CA ALA A 85 6.21 -5.09 -4.37
C ALA A 85 6.54 -6.41 -5.08
N ASP A 86 5.54 -7.27 -5.28
CA ASP A 86 5.75 -8.54 -5.99
C ASP A 86 6.02 -8.32 -7.48
N SER A 87 5.53 -7.21 -8.04
CA SER A 87 5.82 -6.77 -9.40
C SER A 87 5.48 -5.29 -9.58
N GLN A 88 5.77 -4.77 -10.77
CA GLN A 88 5.34 -3.44 -11.20
C GLN A 88 4.76 -3.51 -12.60
N ILE A 89 3.72 -2.73 -12.86
CA ILE A 89 3.08 -2.63 -14.17
C ILE A 89 3.11 -1.18 -14.65
N ALA A 90 3.47 -0.97 -15.92
CA ALA A 90 3.41 0.35 -16.54
C ALA A 90 1.95 0.80 -16.62
N THR A 91 1.70 2.06 -16.28
CA THR A 91 0.41 2.70 -16.49
C THR A 91 0.32 3.22 -17.92
N GLN A 92 -0.89 3.51 -18.38
CA GLN A 92 -1.11 4.20 -19.67
C GLN A 92 -0.55 5.64 -19.72
N PHE A 93 -0.10 6.17 -18.58
CA PHE A 93 0.37 7.54 -18.44
C PHE A 93 1.90 7.60 -18.41
N GLY A 94 2.52 7.63 -19.60
CA GLY A 94 3.96 7.84 -19.77
C GLY A 94 4.82 6.90 -18.93
N ASP A 95 5.82 7.46 -18.24
CA ASP A 95 6.80 6.70 -17.44
C ASP A 95 6.31 6.30 -16.03
N SER A 96 5.00 6.40 -15.78
CA SER A 96 4.43 5.99 -14.48
C SER A 96 4.15 4.50 -14.46
N SER A 97 4.51 3.84 -13.35
CA SER A 97 4.15 2.45 -13.05
C SER A 97 3.39 2.35 -11.73
N ASN A 98 2.59 1.30 -11.56
CA ASN A 98 1.92 0.93 -10.31
C ASN A 98 2.61 -0.29 -9.69
N SER A 99 2.62 -0.37 -8.36
CA SER A 99 3.06 -1.57 -7.64
C SER A 99 1.98 -2.65 -7.66
N ILE A 100 2.39 -3.91 -7.76
CA ILE A 100 1.52 -5.08 -7.72
C ILE A 100 1.76 -5.85 -6.42
N VAL A 101 0.68 -6.18 -5.72
CA VAL A 101 0.69 -7.18 -4.64
C VAL A 101 -0.10 -8.41 -5.08
N LYS A 102 0.55 -9.56 -5.03
CA LYS A 102 -0.02 -10.87 -5.33
C LYS A 102 -0.38 -11.58 -4.04
N VAL A 103 -1.62 -12.01 -3.94
CA VAL A 103 -2.20 -12.61 -2.74
C VAL A 103 -2.76 -13.97 -3.10
#